data_AF-A0A538NXU1-F1
#
_entry.id   AF-A0A538NXU1-F1
#
_cell.length_a   1.000
_cell.length_b   1.000
_cell.length_c   1.000
_cell.angle_alpha   90.00
_cell.angle_beta   90.00
_cell.angle_gamma   90.00
#
_symmetry.space_group_name_H-M   'P 1'
#
loop_
_entity.id
_entity.type
_entity.pdbx_description
1 polymer ?
#
loop_
_entity_poly.entity_id
_entity_poly.type
_entity_poly.pdbx_seq_one_letter_code
_entity_poly.pdbx_strand_id
1 'polypeptide(L)'
;MWAAGYYTDIDYFVPEVKIEGKGTAKDVRFEARPKTIKRYDIEWDWDDNPFRGKSELQGLKVLMVLLNNWDLKNSNHRILFAKDDNELRYVVSDLGVAFGKTGNMITHNRNSPNDYVKTKFIKNVDGGNVLFDFHATHDKMLGNVTVTQARWIGQILAQLSDKQISDAFRAANYTPEEIDILTKTVRARIEELANLRG
;
A
#
# COMPACT_ATOMS: atom_id res chain seq x y z
N MET A 1 -0.17 -0.54 -5.79
CA MET A 1 -1.62 -0.63 -5.55
C MET A 1 -2.39 -0.80 -6.85
N TRP A 2 -2.57 0.24 -7.67
CA TRP A 2 -3.32 0.17 -8.94
C TRP A 2 -2.85 -0.95 -9.88
N ALA A 3 -1.53 -1.07 -10.07
CA ALA A 3 -0.96 -2.10 -10.95
C ALA A 3 -1.20 -3.55 -10.46
N ALA A 4 -1.64 -3.74 -9.21
CA ALA A 4 -2.03 -5.02 -8.66
C ALA A 4 -3.55 -5.26 -8.71
N GLY A 5 -4.32 -4.36 -9.35
CA GLY A 5 -5.76 -4.47 -9.52
C GLY A 5 -6.61 -3.76 -8.45
N TYR A 6 -6.00 -3.10 -7.46
CA TYR A 6 -6.75 -2.37 -6.43
C TYR A 6 -7.10 -0.96 -6.89
N TYR A 7 -8.33 -0.54 -6.61
CA TYR A 7 -8.74 0.86 -6.76
C TYR A 7 -8.00 1.74 -5.75
N THR A 8 -7.54 2.90 -6.22
CA THR A 8 -6.88 3.93 -5.40
C THR A 8 -7.46 5.29 -5.71
N ASP A 9 -7.23 6.25 -4.82
CA ASP A 9 -7.39 7.65 -5.17
C ASP A 9 -6.42 8.04 -6.30
N ILE A 10 -6.80 9.08 -7.05
CA ILE A 10 -6.01 9.62 -8.14
C ILE A 10 -5.23 10.80 -7.57
N ASP A 11 -4.01 10.53 -7.12
CA ASP A 11 -3.12 11.53 -6.55
C ASP A 11 -2.07 12.00 -7.57
N TYR A 12 -1.80 13.30 -7.54
CA TYR A 12 -0.74 13.95 -8.30
C TYR A 12 0.24 14.62 -7.35
N PHE A 13 1.52 14.34 -7.54
CA PHE A 13 2.59 15.12 -6.94
C PHE A 13 2.98 16.28 -7.86
N VAL A 14 3.09 17.48 -7.29
CA VAL A 14 3.51 18.69 -7.98
C VAL A 14 4.65 19.35 -7.19
N PRO A 15 5.89 19.36 -7.72
CA PRO A 15 7.05 19.89 -6.99
C PRO A 15 6.90 21.35 -6.56
N GLU A 16 6.28 22.16 -7.40
CA GLU A 16 5.97 23.56 -7.11
C GLU A 16 4.73 23.99 -7.88
N VAL A 17 3.82 24.71 -7.21
CA VAL A 17 2.60 25.23 -7.80
C VAL A 17 2.28 26.61 -7.25
N LYS A 18 1.88 27.52 -8.14
CA LYS A 18 1.29 28.81 -7.75
C LYS A 18 -0.22 28.66 -7.68
N ILE A 19 -0.77 28.86 -6.50
CA ILE A 19 -2.21 28.82 -6.24
C ILE A 19 -2.71 30.26 -6.14
N GLU A 20 -3.67 30.62 -6.99
CA GLU A 20 -4.29 31.94 -6.98
C GLU A 20 -4.85 32.26 -5.58
N GLY A 21 -4.51 33.45 -5.06
CA GLY A 21 -4.91 33.88 -3.72
C GLY A 21 -4.21 33.18 -2.54
N LYS A 22 -3.41 32.13 -2.76
CA LYS A 22 -2.67 31.40 -1.70
C LYS A 22 -1.15 31.45 -1.83
N GLY A 23 -0.63 31.91 -2.98
CA GLY A 23 0.80 32.03 -3.22
C GLY A 23 1.43 30.75 -3.78
N THR A 24 2.75 30.59 -3.60
CA THR A 24 3.50 29.42 -4.08
C THR A 24 3.60 28.37 -2.98
N ALA A 25 3.29 27.13 -3.34
CA ALA A 25 3.47 25.96 -2.49
C ALA A 25 4.44 24.98 -3.15
N LYS A 26 5.22 24.27 -2.34
CA LYS A 26 6.19 23.26 -2.77
C LYS A 26 5.78 21.88 -2.26
N ASP A 27 6.20 20.84 -2.98
CA ASP A 27 5.98 19.43 -2.66
C ASP A 27 4.49 19.12 -2.37
N VAL A 28 3.62 19.54 -3.29
CA VAL A 28 2.17 19.51 -3.10
C VAL A 28 1.57 18.22 -3.64
N ARG A 29 0.67 17.61 -2.87
CA ARG A 29 -0.20 16.53 -3.32
C ARG A 29 -1.59 17.07 -3.66
N PHE A 30 -2.06 16.79 -4.88
CA PHE A 30 -3.44 17.04 -5.29
C PHE A 30 -4.17 15.71 -5.49
N GLU A 31 -5.33 15.57 -4.87
CA GLU A 31 -6.21 14.43 -5.05
C GLU A 31 -7.34 14.83 -6.02
N ALA A 32 -7.43 14.16 -7.17
CA ALA A 32 -8.52 14.43 -8.10
C ALA A 32 -9.86 13.93 -7.55
N ARG A 33 -10.90 14.73 -7.79
CA ARG A 33 -12.29 14.43 -7.43
C ARG A 33 -13.18 14.39 -8.68
N PRO A 34 -13.13 13.32 -9.50
CA PRO A 34 -13.96 13.21 -10.68
C PRO A 34 -15.45 13.22 -10.30
N LYS A 35 -16.29 13.94 -11.07
CA LYS A 35 -17.74 14.03 -10.80
C LYS A 35 -18.47 12.67 -10.89
N THR A 36 -17.88 11.71 -11.60
CA THR A 36 -18.40 10.35 -11.78
C THR A 36 -18.10 9.43 -10.60
N ILE A 37 -17.23 9.85 -9.67
CA ILE A 37 -16.90 9.09 -8.47
C ILE A 37 -17.49 9.81 -7.25
N LYS A 38 -18.46 9.19 -6.59
CA LYS A 38 -19.00 9.68 -5.31
C LYS A 38 -18.26 9.01 -4.16
N ARG A 39 -17.57 9.79 -3.33
CA ARG A 39 -16.99 9.29 -2.07
C ARG A 39 -18.05 9.32 -0.98
N TYR A 40 -18.33 8.17 -0.35
CA TYR A 40 -19.15 8.12 0.84
C TYR A 40 -18.31 8.42 2.08
N ASP A 41 -18.92 9.08 3.06
CA ASP A 41 -18.35 9.20 4.40
C ASP A 41 -18.70 7.94 5.22
N ILE A 42 -18.35 6.79 4.64
CA ILE A 42 -18.55 5.46 5.20
C ILE A 42 -17.22 4.74 5.10
N GLU A 43 -16.79 4.25 6.24
CA GLU A 43 -15.59 3.44 6.40
C GLU A 43 -15.96 1.96 6.21
N TRP A 44 -15.01 1.16 5.71
CA TRP A 44 -15.16 -0.29 5.66
C TRP A 44 -14.12 -0.96 6.56
N ASP A 45 -14.46 -2.12 7.10
CA ASP A 45 -13.67 -2.82 8.12
C ASP A 45 -12.83 -3.96 7.52
N TRP A 46 -11.59 -4.12 7.98
CA TRP A 46 -10.69 -5.18 7.50
C TRP A 46 -11.19 -6.61 7.72
N ASP A 47 -12.00 -6.82 8.74
CA ASP A 47 -12.51 -8.11 9.21
C ASP A 47 -14.00 -8.29 8.88
N ASP A 48 -14.78 -7.21 8.80
CA ASP A 48 -16.19 -7.22 8.40
C ASP A 48 -16.45 -6.48 7.09
N ASN A 49 -16.22 -7.18 5.98
CA ASN A 49 -16.50 -6.70 4.63
C ASN A 49 -16.90 -7.86 3.70
N PRO A 50 -17.49 -7.57 2.51
CA PRO A 50 -17.96 -8.59 1.57
C PRO A 50 -16.88 -9.53 1.02
N PHE A 51 -15.58 -9.20 1.19
CA PHE A 51 -14.44 -9.94 0.62
C PHE A 51 -13.74 -10.82 1.66
N ARG A 52 -14.31 -11.01 2.86
CA ARG A 52 -13.72 -11.84 3.90
C ARG A 52 -13.37 -13.24 3.39
N GLY A 53 -12.13 -13.67 3.66
CA GLY A 53 -11.61 -14.99 3.26
C GLY A 53 -11.19 -15.09 1.79
N LYS A 54 -11.38 -14.04 0.98
CA LYS A 54 -10.97 -14.02 -0.43
C LYS A 54 -9.49 -13.64 -0.58
N SER A 55 -8.86 -14.12 -1.66
CA SER A 55 -7.44 -13.84 -1.95
C SER A 55 -7.19 -12.36 -2.20
N GLU A 56 -8.17 -11.64 -2.74
CA GLU A 56 -8.11 -10.21 -3.02
C GLU A 56 -7.97 -9.37 -1.75
N LEU A 57 -8.77 -9.68 -0.70
CA LEU A 57 -8.63 -9.00 0.59
C LEU A 57 -7.30 -9.36 1.26
N GLN A 58 -6.91 -10.64 1.24
CA GLN A 58 -5.64 -11.05 1.85
C GLN A 58 -4.44 -10.48 1.10
N GLY A 59 -4.51 -10.39 -0.23
CA GLY A 59 -3.50 -9.74 -1.05
C GLY A 59 -3.36 -8.25 -0.74
N LEU A 60 -4.47 -7.54 -0.49
CA LEU A 60 -4.46 -6.15 -0.08
C LEU A 60 -3.75 -5.97 1.27
N LYS A 61 -4.05 -6.85 2.23
CA LYS A 61 -3.40 -6.90 3.54
C LYS A 61 -1.89 -7.12 3.42
N VAL A 62 -1.47 -8.10 2.61
CA VAL A 62 -0.05 -8.35 2.31
C VAL A 62 0.61 -7.16 1.63
N LEU A 63 -0.09 -6.46 0.74
CA LEU A 63 0.42 -5.28 0.07
C LEU A 63 0.65 -4.12 1.06
N MET A 64 -0.20 -3.96 2.08
CA MET A 64 0.04 -2.98 3.15
C MET A 64 1.32 -3.28 3.92
N VAL A 65 1.57 -4.55 4.25
CA VAL A 65 2.82 -4.98 4.90
C VAL A 65 4.02 -4.78 3.99
N LEU A 66 3.90 -5.11 2.70
CA LEU A 66 4.97 -4.96 1.72
C LEU A 66 5.47 -3.51 1.68
N LEU A 67 4.54 -2.54 1.69
CA LEU A 67 4.82 -1.11 1.72
C LEU A 67 5.26 -0.60 3.10
N ASN A 68 5.19 -1.44 4.12
CA ASN A 68 5.38 -1.11 5.53
C ASN A 68 4.45 0.00 6.04
N ASN A 69 3.18 -0.01 5.61
CA ASN A 69 2.19 0.99 6.00
C ASN A 69 1.56 0.66 7.36
N TRP A 70 2.00 1.30 8.43
CA TRP A 70 1.61 0.92 9.80
C TRP A 70 0.30 1.52 10.33
N ASP A 71 -0.35 2.44 9.61
CA ASP A 71 -1.64 3.01 10.01
C ASP A 71 -2.81 2.35 9.29
N LEU A 72 -3.18 1.15 9.76
CA LEU A 72 -4.24 0.31 9.20
C LEU A 72 -5.59 0.52 9.88
N LYS A 73 -5.86 1.71 10.42
CA LYS A 73 -7.17 2.05 10.99
C LYS A 73 -8.24 2.05 9.91
N ASN A 74 -9.43 1.57 10.24
CA ASN A 74 -10.60 1.68 9.38
C ASN A 74 -10.92 3.14 8.99
N SER A 75 -10.51 4.12 9.80
CA SER A 75 -10.63 5.54 9.48
C SER A 75 -9.87 5.98 8.24
N ASN A 76 -8.95 5.15 7.73
CA ASN A 76 -8.20 5.39 6.50
C ASN A 76 -8.84 4.74 5.27
N HIS A 77 -10.00 4.12 5.43
CA HIS A 77 -10.71 3.41 4.39
C HIS A 77 -11.96 4.15 3.94
N ARG A 78 -12.28 4.10 2.65
CA ARG A 78 -13.51 4.71 2.12
C ARG A 78 -14.20 3.80 1.13
N ILE A 79 -15.51 3.92 1.05
CA ILE A 79 -16.32 3.35 -0.03
C ILE A 79 -16.58 4.44 -1.07
N LEU A 80 -16.21 4.16 -2.31
CA LEU A 80 -16.50 5.00 -3.47
C LEU A 80 -17.63 4.36 -4.29
N PHE A 81 -18.48 5.17 -4.88
CA PHE A 81 -19.45 4.74 -5.88
C PHE A 81 -19.03 5.29 -7.23
N ALA A 82 -18.63 4.39 -8.14
CA ALA A 82 -18.34 4.71 -9.52
C ALA A 82 -19.65 4.69 -10.31
N LYS A 83 -20.17 5.87 -10.67
CA LYS A 83 -21.49 6.02 -11.27
C LYS A 83 -21.59 5.35 -12.63
N ASP A 84 -20.53 5.45 -13.43
CA ASP A 84 -20.52 4.96 -14.82
C ASP A 84 -20.55 3.42 -14.85
N ASP A 85 -19.90 2.78 -13.90
CA ASP A 85 -19.82 1.33 -13.76
C ASP A 85 -20.91 0.75 -12.84
N ASN A 86 -21.65 1.63 -12.15
CA ASN A 86 -22.63 1.32 -11.13
C ASN A 86 -22.11 0.34 -10.06
N GLU A 87 -20.90 0.61 -9.53
CA GLU A 87 -20.22 -0.27 -8.57
C GLU A 87 -19.74 0.45 -7.31
N LEU A 88 -19.64 -0.31 -6.21
CA LEU A 88 -18.97 0.12 -4.98
C LEU A 88 -17.52 -0.34 -4.98
N ARG A 89 -16.60 0.61 -4.77
CA ARG A 89 -15.15 0.39 -4.67
C ARG A 89 -14.70 0.60 -3.25
N TYR A 90 -14.08 -0.41 -2.67
CA TYR A 90 -13.55 -0.39 -1.30
C TYR A 90 -12.07 -0.06 -1.38
N VAL A 91 -11.70 1.17 -0.97
CA VAL A 91 -10.33 1.67 -1.13
C VAL A 91 -9.67 1.93 0.21
N VAL A 92 -8.35 1.72 0.25
CA VAL A 92 -7.48 2.29 1.28
C VAL A 92 -7.08 3.69 0.78
N SER A 93 -7.55 4.72 1.47
CA SER A 93 -7.42 6.12 1.03
C SER A 93 -6.23 6.87 1.62
N ASP A 94 -5.54 6.28 2.61
CA ASP A 94 -4.31 6.86 3.16
C ASP A 94 -3.17 5.85 3.19
N LEU A 95 -2.10 6.16 2.45
CA LEU A 95 -0.82 5.45 2.43
C LEU A 95 0.33 6.34 2.90
N GLY A 96 0.01 7.48 3.52
CA GLY A 96 0.97 8.53 3.89
C GLY A 96 1.94 8.14 5.00
N VAL A 97 1.83 6.93 5.56
CA VAL A 97 2.74 6.42 6.60
C VAL A 97 3.51 5.16 6.18
N ALA A 98 3.68 4.95 4.88
CA ALA A 98 4.46 3.85 4.30
C ALA A 98 5.98 4.16 4.18
N PHE A 99 6.74 3.16 3.74
CA PHE A 99 8.17 3.24 3.40
C PHE A 99 9.06 3.81 4.51
N GLY A 100 8.73 3.53 5.77
CA GLY A 100 9.61 3.71 6.92
C GLY A 100 9.85 2.38 7.62
N LYS A 101 10.25 2.42 8.89
CA LYS A 101 10.26 1.26 9.79
C LYS A 101 9.01 1.24 10.67
N THR A 102 8.54 0.04 10.97
CA THR A 102 7.48 -0.22 11.94
C THR A 102 8.05 -0.30 13.35
N GLY A 103 7.24 0.02 14.35
CA GLY A 103 7.62 -0.03 15.74
C GLY A 103 6.53 0.56 16.63
N ASN A 104 6.85 0.77 17.91
CA ASN A 104 5.93 1.39 18.86
C ASN A 104 5.73 2.87 18.49
N MET A 105 4.82 3.59 19.17
CA MET A 105 4.49 4.99 18.84
C MET A 105 5.69 5.97 18.80
N ILE A 106 6.86 5.57 19.32
CA ILE A 106 8.08 6.39 19.36
C ILE A 106 9.11 5.95 18.30
N THR A 107 9.09 4.68 17.88
CA THR A 107 10.16 4.10 17.05
C THR A 107 9.79 3.91 15.59
N HIS A 108 8.50 4.02 15.24
CA HIS A 108 8.07 4.01 13.85
C HIS A 108 8.43 5.33 13.14
N ASN A 109 8.60 5.27 11.83
CA ASN A 109 8.67 6.46 10.99
C ASN A 109 8.00 6.21 9.63
N ARG A 110 7.98 7.24 8.80
CA ARG A 110 7.38 7.22 7.47
C ARG A 110 8.31 7.92 6.48
N ASN A 111 8.23 7.53 5.22
CA ASN A 111 9.01 8.14 4.15
C ASN A 111 10.52 8.19 4.48
N SER A 112 11.05 7.09 5.01
CA SER A 112 12.47 6.94 5.38
C SER A 112 13.02 5.70 4.68
N PRO A 113 13.39 5.80 3.40
CA PRO A 113 13.86 4.66 2.61
C PRO A 113 15.00 3.88 3.28
N ASN A 114 15.97 4.58 3.86
CA ASN A 114 17.11 3.99 4.56
C ASN A 114 16.73 3.14 5.78
N ASP A 115 15.58 3.40 6.40
CA ASP A 115 15.08 2.59 7.50
C ASP A 115 14.21 1.44 6.98
N TYR A 116 13.37 1.70 5.97
CA TYR A 116 12.54 0.68 5.31
C TYR A 116 13.37 -0.48 4.77
N VAL A 117 14.47 -0.19 4.05
CA VAL A 117 15.29 -1.24 3.42
C VAL A 117 16.00 -2.17 4.43
N LYS A 118 16.09 -1.76 5.69
CA LYS A 118 16.66 -2.55 6.78
C LYS A 118 15.63 -3.45 7.48
N THR A 119 14.34 -3.27 7.18
CA THR A 119 13.28 -4.07 7.82
C THR A 119 13.13 -5.42 7.15
N LYS A 120 12.95 -6.46 7.96
CA LYS A 120 12.55 -7.79 7.48
C LYS A 120 11.08 -7.72 7.06
N PHE A 121 10.69 -8.55 6.11
CA PHE A 121 9.31 -8.59 5.60
C PHE A 121 8.55 -9.81 6.12
N ILE A 122 9.02 -11.02 5.80
CA ILE A 122 8.43 -12.25 6.32
C ILE A 122 9.25 -12.74 7.51
N LYS A 123 8.60 -12.92 8.66
CA LYS A 123 9.22 -13.45 9.86
C LYS A 123 9.45 -14.95 9.73
N ASN A 124 8.40 -15.71 9.40
CA ASN A 124 8.42 -17.16 9.19
C ASN A 124 7.14 -17.64 8.44
N VAL A 125 7.10 -18.92 8.07
CA VAL A 125 5.86 -19.64 7.70
C VAL A 125 5.56 -20.67 8.77
N ASP A 126 4.34 -20.70 9.28
CA ASP A 126 3.90 -21.64 10.30
C ASP A 126 2.48 -22.15 10.02
N GLY A 127 2.29 -23.47 10.09
CA GLY A 127 1.00 -24.11 9.82
C GLY A 127 0.37 -23.74 8.46
N GLY A 128 1.18 -23.46 7.43
CA GLY A 128 0.71 -23.00 6.11
C GLY A 128 0.31 -21.52 6.04
N ASN A 129 0.51 -20.75 7.11
CA ASN A 129 0.27 -19.31 7.17
C ASN A 129 1.58 -18.52 7.18
N VAL A 130 1.56 -17.32 6.62
CA VAL A 130 2.69 -16.40 6.60
C VAL A 130 2.64 -15.52 7.85
N LEU A 131 3.73 -15.51 8.61
CA LEU A 131 3.93 -14.58 9.71
C LEU A 131 4.83 -13.44 9.22
N PHE A 132 4.31 -12.22 9.22
CA PHE A 132 5.05 -11.03 8.80
C PHE A 132 5.87 -10.44 9.97
N ASP A 133 7.04 -9.87 9.66
CA ASP A 133 7.80 -9.08 10.64
C ASP A 133 7.32 -7.63 10.62
N PHE A 134 6.13 -7.41 11.17
CA PHE A 134 5.38 -6.19 10.98
C PHE A 134 4.54 -5.84 12.20
N HIS A 135 4.54 -4.57 12.58
CA HIS A 135 3.76 -4.05 13.72
C HIS A 135 3.03 -2.79 13.30
N ALA A 136 1.71 -2.75 13.53
CA ALA A 136 0.84 -1.68 13.06
C ALA A 136 -0.37 -1.49 13.98
N THR A 137 -1.10 -0.40 13.77
CA THR A 137 -2.47 -0.31 14.28
C THR A 137 -3.30 -1.42 13.62
N HIS A 138 -4.20 -2.07 14.37
CA HIS A 138 -5.03 -3.17 13.85
C HIS A 138 -4.24 -4.35 13.22
N ASP A 139 -3.04 -4.66 13.70
CA ASP A 139 -2.21 -5.78 13.24
C ASP A 139 -2.94 -7.15 13.19
N LYS A 140 -3.91 -7.37 14.07
CA LYS A 140 -4.80 -8.55 14.09
C LYS A 140 -5.45 -8.85 12.73
N MET A 141 -5.66 -7.84 11.89
CA MET A 141 -6.20 -8.04 10.56
C MET A 141 -5.29 -8.88 9.65
N LEU A 142 -4.00 -9.01 9.96
CA LEU A 142 -3.04 -9.87 9.26
C LEU A 142 -3.18 -11.36 9.60
N GLY A 143 -4.07 -11.71 10.52
CA GLY A 143 -4.33 -13.09 10.88
C GLY A 143 -4.75 -13.94 9.67
N ASN A 144 -4.24 -15.17 9.63
CA ASN A 144 -4.65 -16.21 8.68
C ASN A 144 -4.38 -15.91 7.20
N VAL A 145 -3.33 -15.13 6.89
CA VAL A 145 -2.82 -15.05 5.52
C VAL A 145 -2.13 -16.37 5.18
N THR A 146 -2.74 -17.18 4.33
CA THR A 146 -2.15 -18.44 3.88
C THR A 146 -0.98 -18.20 2.91
N VAL A 147 -0.06 -19.16 2.83
CA VAL A 147 1.01 -19.16 1.82
C VAL A 147 0.45 -19.02 0.41
N THR A 148 -0.67 -19.68 0.10
CA THR A 148 -1.33 -19.60 -1.20
C THR A 148 -1.79 -18.19 -1.54
N GLN A 149 -2.40 -17.48 -0.58
CA GLN A 149 -2.89 -16.11 -0.79
C GLN A 149 -1.74 -15.10 -0.89
N ALA A 150 -0.70 -15.26 -0.06
CA ALA A 150 0.49 -14.42 -0.13
C ALA A 150 1.24 -14.62 -1.46
N ARG A 151 1.38 -15.88 -1.92
CA ARG A 151 1.98 -16.20 -3.22
C ARG A 151 1.16 -15.64 -4.38
N TRP A 152 -0.17 -15.70 -4.30
CA TRP A 152 -1.07 -15.16 -5.33
C TRP A 152 -0.79 -13.68 -5.62
N ILE A 153 -0.75 -12.83 -4.59
CA ILE A 153 -0.44 -11.40 -4.80
C ILE A 153 1.02 -11.19 -5.22
N GLY A 154 1.95 -12.01 -4.70
CA GLY A 154 3.35 -12.00 -5.14
C GLY A 154 3.50 -12.26 -6.64
N GLN A 155 2.75 -13.22 -7.19
CA GLN A 155 2.76 -13.55 -8.62
C GLN A 155 2.14 -12.44 -9.49
N ILE A 156 1.12 -11.74 -8.99
CA ILE A 156 0.58 -10.55 -9.67
C ILE A 156 1.64 -9.45 -9.72
N LEU A 157 2.24 -9.13 -8.58
CA LEU A 157 3.26 -8.08 -8.48
C LEU A 157 4.55 -8.41 -9.24
N ALA A 158 4.91 -9.69 -9.35
CA ALA A 158 6.10 -10.14 -10.08
C ALA A 158 6.05 -9.82 -11.58
N GLN A 159 4.87 -9.53 -12.14
CA GLN A 159 4.73 -9.09 -13.53
C GLN A 159 5.21 -7.67 -13.77
N LEU A 160 5.37 -6.86 -12.72
CA LEU A 160 5.91 -5.51 -12.83
C LEU A 160 7.40 -5.59 -13.17
N SER A 161 7.85 -4.79 -14.14
CA SER A 161 9.28 -4.56 -14.41
C SER A 161 9.92 -3.64 -13.37
N ASP A 162 11.24 -3.70 -13.22
CA ASP A 162 11.97 -2.78 -12.33
C ASP A 162 11.75 -1.32 -12.71
N LYS A 163 11.57 -1.06 -14.01
CA LYS A 163 11.22 0.26 -14.51
C LYS A 163 9.84 0.72 -14.01
N GLN A 164 8.83 -0.13 -14.00
CA GLN A 164 7.50 0.24 -13.49
C GLN A 164 7.53 0.51 -11.98
N ILE A 165 8.31 -0.26 -11.23
CA ILE A 165 8.50 -0.04 -9.79
C ILE A 165 9.24 1.29 -9.56
N SER A 166 10.36 1.52 -10.24
CA SER A 166 11.14 2.76 -10.09
C SER A 166 10.39 4.00 -10.57
N ASP A 167 9.57 3.88 -11.62
CA ASP A 167 8.71 4.97 -12.09
C ASP A 167 7.66 5.38 -11.04
N ALA A 168 7.16 4.45 -10.22
CA ALA A 168 6.25 4.78 -9.12
C ALA A 168 6.95 5.65 -8.06
N PHE A 169 8.20 5.34 -7.71
CA PHE A 169 8.99 6.16 -6.79
C PHE A 169 9.43 7.49 -7.41
N ARG A 170 9.80 7.49 -8.69
CA ARG A 170 10.11 8.71 -9.43
C ARG A 170 8.92 9.67 -9.45
N ALA A 171 7.71 9.15 -9.67
CA ALA A 171 6.48 9.95 -9.65
C ALA A 171 6.17 10.53 -8.26
N ALA A 172 6.67 9.91 -7.19
CA ALA A 172 6.56 10.39 -5.83
C ALA A 172 7.73 11.31 -5.39
N ASN A 173 8.61 11.70 -6.31
CA ASN A 173 9.70 12.67 -6.10
C ASN A 173 10.77 12.24 -5.07
N TYR A 174 11.01 10.93 -4.96
CA TYR A 174 12.20 10.40 -4.26
C TYR A 174 13.50 10.74 -5.01
N THR A 175 14.63 10.81 -4.30
CA THR A 175 15.94 11.02 -4.95
C THR A 175 16.35 9.79 -5.78
N PRO A 176 17.27 9.92 -6.76
CA PRO A 176 17.76 8.78 -7.52
C PRO A 176 18.30 7.63 -6.66
N GLU A 177 18.98 7.95 -5.57
CA GLU A 177 19.53 6.97 -4.62
C GLU A 177 18.40 6.24 -3.87
N GLU A 178 17.39 6.98 -3.42
CA GLU A 178 16.21 6.42 -2.76
C GLU A 178 15.41 5.53 -3.70
N ILE A 179 15.22 5.96 -4.95
CA ILE A 179 14.53 5.17 -5.98
C ILE A 179 15.24 3.83 -6.19
N ASP A 180 16.56 3.81 -6.29
CA ASP A 180 17.34 2.60 -6.50
C ASP A 180 17.17 1.60 -5.34
N ILE A 181 17.35 2.05 -4.10
CA ILE A 181 17.24 1.16 -2.92
C ILE A 181 15.79 0.69 -2.71
N LEU A 182 14.80 1.57 -2.90
CA LEU A 182 13.38 1.21 -2.77
C LEU A 182 12.97 0.20 -3.83
N THR A 183 13.40 0.39 -5.08
CA THR A 183 13.10 -0.51 -6.19
C THR A 183 13.66 -1.90 -5.90
N LYS A 184 14.93 -1.99 -5.50
CA LYS A 184 15.59 -3.26 -5.16
C LYS A 184 14.90 -3.97 -3.99
N THR A 185 14.58 -3.25 -2.92
CA THR A 185 13.91 -3.85 -1.75
C THR A 185 12.48 -4.29 -2.07
N VAL A 186 11.71 -3.49 -2.81
CA VAL A 186 10.35 -3.90 -3.22
C VAL A 186 10.40 -5.11 -4.13
N ARG A 187 11.33 -5.16 -5.10
CA ARG A 187 11.56 -6.34 -5.94
C ARG A 187 11.85 -7.58 -5.10
N ALA A 188 12.80 -7.49 -4.18
CA ALA A 188 13.18 -8.61 -3.32
C ALA A 188 11.99 -9.13 -2.49
N ARG A 189 11.17 -8.23 -1.93
CA ARG A 189 9.95 -8.61 -1.19
C ARG A 189 8.89 -9.28 -2.08
N ILE A 190 8.71 -8.79 -3.31
CA ILE A 190 7.81 -9.41 -4.29
C ILE A 190 8.28 -10.83 -4.63
N GLU A 191 9.59 -11.01 -4.86
CA GLU A 191 10.19 -12.31 -5.13
C GLU A 191 10.08 -13.26 -3.94
N GLU A 192 10.25 -12.75 -2.72
CA GLU A 192 10.05 -13.52 -1.49
C GLU A 192 8.62 -14.11 -1.43
N LEU A 193 7.60 -13.30 -1.73
CA LEU A 193 6.20 -13.77 -1.82
C LEU A 193 5.98 -14.78 -2.94
N ALA A 194 6.42 -14.45 -4.15
CA ALA A 194 6.17 -15.25 -5.35
C ALA A 194 6.80 -16.65 -5.25
N ASN A 195 7.90 -16.77 -4.48
CA ASN A 195 8.65 -18.00 -4.28
C ASN A 195 8.35 -18.70 -2.95
N LEU A 196 7.44 -18.19 -2.11
CA LEU A 196 7.00 -18.88 -0.89
C LEU A 196 6.66 -20.33 -1.20
N ARG A 197 7.11 -21.29 -0.38
CA ARG A 197 6.75 -22.71 -0.52
C ARG A 197 5.72 -23.08 0.53
N GLY A 198 4.76 -23.92 0.13
CA GLY A 198 3.70 -24.44 0.98
C GLY A 198 4.02 -25.86 1.40
#